data_AF-A0AA44WQE4-F1
#
_entry.id   AF-A0AA44WQE4-F1
#
_cell.length_a   1.000
_cell.length_b   1.000
_cell.length_c   1.000
_cell.angle_alpha   90.00
_cell.angle_beta   90.00
_cell.angle_gamma   90.00
#
_symmetry.space_group_name_H-M   'P 1'
#
loop_
_entity.id
_entity.type
_entity.pdbx_description
1 polymer ?
#
loop_
_entity_poly.entity_id
_entity_poly.type
_entity_poly.pdbx_seq_one_letter_code
_entity_poly.pdbx_strand_id
1 'polypeptide(L)'
;MRSFTTDFVSFTLPRSGSRAPAWTPPSSATHRRPYSTASAKNGPNNLVEQARASTLNGPWTVIRNEIGQGLPAGEGPLVFRDNITPSKWHMLIDDYTRGRGYQPFETSNIATANWSPASLTLPRSARHCYVIGM
;
A
#
# COMPACT_ATOMS: atom_id res chain seq x y z
N MET A 1 -14.62 18.46 10.05
CA MET A 1 -14.02 19.43 9.10
C MET A 1 -14.92 19.46 7.87
N ARG A 2 -15.40 20.64 7.45
CA ARG A 2 -16.13 20.80 6.18
C ARG A 2 -15.12 21.31 5.15
N SER A 3 -15.09 20.69 3.98
CA SER A 3 -14.29 21.16 2.83
C SER A 3 -15.09 22.23 2.08
N PHE A 4 -14.45 23.33 1.67
CA PHE A 4 -15.07 24.52 1.05
C PHE A 4 -14.69 24.70 -0.43
N THR A 5 -14.44 23.64 -1.19
CA THR A 5 -14.23 23.79 -2.63
C THR A 5 -15.57 23.98 -3.34
N THR A 6 -15.81 25.19 -3.88
CA THR A 6 -17.07 25.55 -4.56
C THR A 6 -16.96 25.68 -6.07
N ASP A 7 -15.77 25.53 -6.66
CA ASP A 7 -15.51 25.85 -8.06
C ASP A 7 -14.59 24.81 -8.76
N PHE A 8 -15.11 23.60 -8.97
CA PHE A 8 -14.50 22.64 -9.90
C PHE A 8 -14.77 23.06 -11.37
N VAL A 9 -14.18 24.16 -11.84
CA VAL A 9 -14.64 24.83 -13.07
C VAL A 9 -14.00 24.29 -14.37
N SER A 10 -12.96 23.47 -14.33
CA SER A 10 -12.59 22.69 -15.53
C SER A 10 -11.56 21.63 -15.23
N PHE A 11 -12.01 20.38 -15.18
CA PHE A 11 -11.11 19.27 -15.44
C PHE A 11 -10.98 19.13 -16.95
N THR A 12 -9.76 19.01 -17.46
CA THR A 12 -9.56 18.46 -18.81
C THR A 12 -10.22 17.08 -18.85
N LEU A 13 -10.78 16.69 -20.01
CA LEU A 13 -11.33 15.35 -20.18
C LEU A 13 -10.32 14.34 -19.62
N PRO A 14 -10.75 13.43 -18.73
CA PRO A 14 -9.84 12.45 -18.16
C PRO A 14 -9.13 11.77 -19.32
N ARG A 15 -7.81 11.91 -19.36
CA ARG A 15 -6.98 11.35 -20.42
C ARG A 15 -6.98 9.85 -20.23
N SER A 16 -7.98 9.19 -20.81
CA SER A 16 -8.28 7.75 -20.76
C SER A 16 -7.72 7.09 -19.49
N GLY A 17 -8.47 7.20 -18.39
CA GLY A 17 -8.24 6.32 -17.24
C GLY A 17 -8.35 4.89 -17.78
N SER A 18 -7.28 4.13 -17.66
CA SER A 18 -7.26 2.73 -18.05
C SER A 18 -8.51 2.07 -17.48
N ARG A 19 -9.38 1.58 -18.36
CA ARG A 19 -10.50 0.71 -18.00
C ARG A 19 -9.91 -0.65 -17.64
N ALA A 20 -9.14 -0.68 -16.56
CA ALA A 20 -8.77 -1.91 -15.89
C ALA A 20 -10.08 -2.51 -15.34
N PRO A 21 -10.31 -3.82 -15.48
CA PRO A 21 -11.43 -4.47 -14.79
C PRO A 21 -11.34 -4.11 -13.31
N ALA A 22 -12.49 -3.81 -12.72
CA ALA A 22 -12.68 -3.20 -11.40
C ALA A 22 -11.77 -3.77 -10.29
N TRP A 23 -10.54 -3.28 -10.23
CA TRP A 23 -9.67 -3.42 -9.08
C TRP A 23 -9.54 -2.03 -8.48
N THR A 24 -9.94 -1.89 -7.22
CA THR A 24 -9.67 -0.70 -6.42
C THR A 24 -8.21 -0.34 -6.63
N PRO A 25 -7.86 0.89 -7.04
CA PRO A 25 -6.47 1.24 -7.24
C PRO A 25 -5.72 0.88 -5.95
N PRO A 26 -4.56 0.23 -6.07
CA PRO A 26 -3.82 -0.14 -4.90
C PRO A 26 -3.48 1.12 -4.12
N SER A 27 -3.56 1.05 -2.80
CA SER A 27 -2.99 2.06 -1.92
C SER A 27 -1.47 2.21 -2.15
N SER A 28 -0.79 1.18 -2.66
CA SER A 28 0.60 1.27 -3.13
C SER A 28 0.89 0.27 -4.26
N ALA A 29 1.54 0.75 -5.34
CA ALA A 29 2.07 -0.09 -6.40
C ALA A 29 3.54 0.25 -6.69
N THR A 30 4.34 -0.78 -6.98
CA THR A 30 5.72 -0.63 -7.40
C THR A 30 5.98 -1.48 -8.64
N HIS A 31 6.58 -0.88 -9.66
CA HIS A 31 6.99 -1.60 -10.87
C HIS A 31 8.46 -1.99 -10.77
N ARG A 32 8.77 -3.29 -10.95
CA ARG A 32 10.14 -3.79 -11.04
C ARG A 32 10.23 -4.77 -12.21
N ARG A 33 11.37 -4.91 -12.88
CA ARG A 33 11.52 -6.03 -13.83
C ARG A 33 11.80 -7.30 -13.02
N PRO A 34 11.10 -8.43 -13.27
CA PRO A 34 10.13 -8.69 -14.34
C PRO A 34 8.63 -8.56 -13.96
N TYR A 35 8.28 -8.01 -12.79
CA TYR A 35 6.88 -7.92 -12.31
C TYR A 35 6.58 -6.63 -11.51
N SER A 36 5.34 -6.16 -11.61
CA SER A 36 4.77 -5.17 -10.70
C SER A 36 4.16 -5.85 -9.47
N THR A 37 4.24 -5.18 -8.32
CA THR A 37 3.53 -5.57 -7.09
C THR A 37 2.62 -4.46 -6.62
N ALA A 38 1.52 -4.84 -5.98
CA ALA A 38 0.54 -3.90 -5.47
C ALA A 38 -0.06 -4.41 -4.16
N SER A 39 -0.29 -3.51 -3.21
CA SER A 39 -0.85 -3.86 -1.89
C SER A 39 -2.12 -3.06 -1.60
N ALA A 40 -3.14 -3.74 -1.09
CA ALA A 40 -4.47 -3.18 -0.90
C ALA A 40 -5.21 -3.77 0.31
N LYS A 41 -6.17 -3.02 0.85
CA LYS A 41 -7.14 -3.49 1.86
C LYS A 41 -8.29 -4.26 1.19
N ASN A 42 -7.95 -5.33 0.50
CA ASN A 42 -8.92 -6.22 -0.15
C ASN A 42 -8.79 -7.67 0.36
N GLY A 43 -7.89 -7.90 1.30
CA GLY A 43 -7.63 -9.23 1.85
C GLY A 43 -8.71 -9.68 2.85
N PRO A 44 -8.75 -10.98 3.16
CA PRO A 44 -9.57 -11.53 4.24
C PRO A 44 -9.34 -10.82 5.58
N ASN A 45 -10.33 -10.88 6.46
CA ASN A 45 -10.25 -10.38 7.84
C ASN A 45 -9.91 -8.87 7.95
N ASN A 46 -10.24 -8.08 6.92
CA ASN A 46 -9.92 -6.64 6.83
C ASN A 46 -8.41 -6.35 6.91
N LEU A 47 -7.58 -7.30 6.47
CA LEU A 47 -6.13 -7.18 6.41
C LEU A 47 -5.64 -6.90 4.99
N VAL A 48 -4.35 -6.59 4.89
CA VAL A 48 -3.72 -6.23 3.62
C VAL A 48 -3.43 -7.49 2.81
N GLU A 49 -3.69 -7.42 1.51
CA GLU A 49 -3.20 -8.38 0.52
C GLU A 49 -2.08 -7.77 -0.32
N GLN A 50 -1.22 -8.62 -0.88
CA GLN A 50 -0.28 -8.24 -1.92
C GLN A 50 -0.54 -9.07 -3.18
N ALA A 51 -0.66 -8.38 -4.32
CA ALA A 51 -0.81 -8.96 -5.64
C ALA A 51 0.39 -8.67 -6.54
N ARG A 52 0.54 -9.48 -7.59
CA ARG A 52 1.60 -9.39 -8.60
C ARG A 52 1.03 -9.46 -10.01
N ALA A 53 1.62 -8.69 -10.92
CA ALA A 53 1.36 -8.76 -12.36
C ALA A 53 2.68 -8.63 -13.15
N SER A 54 2.74 -9.15 -14.38
CA SER A 54 3.91 -8.96 -15.26
C SER A 54 4.05 -7.52 -15.77
N THR A 55 2.93 -6.82 -15.91
CA THR A 55 2.85 -5.41 -16.30
C THR A 55 1.78 -4.70 -15.47
N LEU A 56 1.81 -3.37 -15.38
CA LEU A 56 0.81 -2.61 -14.63
C LEU A 56 -0.63 -2.80 -15.16
N ASN A 57 -0.77 -3.00 -16.47
CA ASN A 57 -2.07 -3.23 -17.13
C ASN A 57 -2.38 -4.72 -17.32
N GLY A 58 -1.55 -5.61 -16.78
CA GLY A 58 -1.70 -7.05 -16.91
C GLY A 58 -2.67 -7.65 -15.89
N PRO A 59 -2.92 -8.97 -15.97
CA PRO A 59 -3.68 -9.66 -14.94
C PRO A 59 -2.91 -9.66 -13.62
N TRP A 60 -3.62 -9.30 -12.55
CA TRP A 60 -3.10 -9.31 -11.19
C TRP A 60 -3.49 -10.60 -10.48
N THR A 61 -2.55 -11.20 -9.77
CA THR A 61 -2.77 -12.40 -8.95
C THR A 61 -2.36 -12.11 -7.52
N VAL A 62 -3.25 -12.35 -6.56
CA VAL A 62 -2.93 -12.26 -5.14
C VAL A 62 -1.90 -13.33 -4.81
N ILE A 63 -0.76 -12.92 -4.26
CA ILE A 63 0.34 -13.81 -3.85
C ILE A 63 0.45 -13.95 -2.33
N ARG A 64 -0.18 -13.03 -1.59
CA ARG A 64 -0.26 -13.11 -0.13
C ARG A 64 -1.51 -12.39 0.37
N ASN A 65 -2.16 -13.02 1.34
CA ASN A 65 -3.25 -12.47 2.13
C ASN A 65 -2.82 -12.27 3.59
N GLU A 66 -3.66 -11.55 4.32
CA GLU A 66 -3.54 -11.37 5.77
C GLU A 66 -2.21 -10.76 6.22
N ILE A 67 -1.63 -9.87 5.40
CA ILE A 67 -0.48 -9.10 5.84
C ILE A 67 -0.96 -8.14 6.94
N GLY A 68 -0.28 -8.16 8.09
CA GLY A 68 -0.73 -7.47 9.30
C GLY A 68 -1.46 -8.34 10.31
N GLN A 69 -1.28 -9.67 10.30
CA GLN A 69 -1.77 -10.54 11.38
C GLN A 69 -1.38 -9.96 12.76
N GLY A 70 -2.36 -9.86 13.66
CA GLY A 70 -2.25 -9.19 14.96
C GLY A 70 -2.89 -7.78 15.02
N LEU A 71 -3.17 -7.19 13.86
CA LEU A 71 -4.03 -6.01 13.75
C LEU A 71 -5.52 -6.42 13.73
N PRO A 72 -6.46 -5.59 14.23
CA PRO A 72 -7.90 -5.89 14.15
C PRO A 72 -8.41 -5.69 12.72
N ALA A 73 -7.85 -4.69 12.07
CA ALA A 73 -7.97 -4.39 10.66
C ALA A 73 -6.77 -3.51 10.29
N GLY A 74 -6.28 -3.65 9.06
CA GLY A 74 -5.19 -2.83 8.53
C GLY A 74 -5.66 -2.02 7.33
N GLU A 75 -5.12 -0.83 7.14
CA GLU A 75 -5.38 -0.06 5.92
C GLU A 75 -4.19 0.79 5.48
N GLY A 76 -4.32 1.41 4.31
CA GLY A 76 -3.31 2.31 3.76
C GLY A 76 -1.91 1.71 3.65
N PRO A 77 -1.71 0.47 3.12
CA PRO A 77 -0.37 -0.09 3.00
C PRO A 77 0.51 0.82 2.14
N LEU A 78 1.56 1.36 2.76
CA LEU A 78 2.60 2.14 2.10
C LEU A 78 3.85 1.28 1.95
N VAL A 79 4.19 0.90 0.71
CA VAL A 79 5.35 0.06 0.39
C VAL A 79 6.47 0.90 -0.22
N PHE A 80 7.69 0.75 0.30
CA PHE A 80 8.88 1.40 -0.24
C PHE A 80 10.13 0.54 -0.05
N ARG A 81 11.14 0.78 -0.87
CA ARG A 81 12.43 0.10 -0.80
C ARG A 81 13.32 0.80 0.23
N ASP A 82 14.11 0.04 0.97
CA ASP A 82 15.09 0.61 1.89
C ASP A 82 16.19 1.35 1.12
N ASN A 83 16.58 2.53 1.62
CA ASN A 83 17.59 3.39 0.99
C ASN A 83 19.03 2.92 1.24
N ILE A 84 19.28 2.11 2.28
CA ILE A 84 20.61 1.63 2.69
C ILE A 84 20.83 0.19 2.22
N THR A 85 19.81 -0.66 2.34
CA THR A 85 19.88 -2.10 2.06
C THR A 85 19.01 -2.43 0.83
N PRO A 86 19.58 -2.55 -0.38
CA PRO A 86 18.79 -2.65 -1.60
C PRO A 86 17.88 -3.90 -1.69
N SER A 87 18.15 -4.97 -0.95
CA SER A 87 17.26 -6.14 -0.91
C SER A 87 16.04 -5.94 0.00
N LYS A 88 16.09 -4.97 0.92
CA LYS A 88 15.08 -4.76 1.94
C LYS A 88 13.96 -3.85 1.45
N TRP A 89 12.74 -4.19 1.86
CA TRP A 89 11.51 -3.45 1.61
C TRP A 89 10.76 -3.26 2.91
N HIS A 90 10.04 -2.15 3.00
CA HIS A 90 9.20 -1.77 4.11
C HIS A 90 7.75 -1.70 3.65
N MET A 91 6.84 -2.10 4.52
CA MET A 91 5.41 -1.86 4.41
C MET A 91 4.91 -1.26 5.72
N LEU A 92 4.22 -0.13 5.64
CA LEU A 92 3.54 0.45 6.79
C LEU A 92 2.04 0.22 6.65
N ILE A 93 1.40 -0.31 7.69
CA ILE A 93 -0.04 -0.59 7.72
C ILE A 93 -0.67 0.19 8.85
N ASP A 94 -1.68 1.01 8.57
CA ASP A 94 -2.35 1.82 9.58
C ASP A 94 -3.28 0.96 10.45
N ASP A 95 -3.03 0.91 11.75
CA ASP A 95 -3.95 0.37 12.76
C ASP A 95 -4.99 1.44 13.12
N TYR A 96 -5.84 1.75 12.15
CA TYR A 96 -6.84 2.81 12.24
C TYR A 96 -7.88 2.54 13.32
N THR A 97 -8.16 1.27 13.63
CA THR A 97 -9.17 0.87 14.62
C THR A 97 -8.78 1.20 16.05
N ARG A 98 -7.48 1.21 16.36
CA ARG A 98 -6.95 1.54 17.69
C ARG A 98 -6.27 2.91 17.73
N GLY A 99 -6.18 3.60 16.59
CA GLY A 99 -5.51 4.89 16.47
C GLY A 99 -4.00 4.83 16.77
N ARG A 100 -3.37 3.65 16.66
CA ARG A 100 -1.93 3.47 16.90
C ARG A 100 -1.07 4.00 15.75
N GLY A 101 -1.70 4.32 14.61
CA GLY A 101 -1.03 4.75 13.40
C GLY A 101 -0.32 3.59 12.71
N TYR A 102 0.64 3.93 11.85
CA TYR A 102 1.37 2.95 11.08
C TYR A 102 2.14 1.94 11.93
N GLN A 103 1.94 0.67 11.61
CA GLN A 103 2.68 -0.47 12.12
C GLN A 103 3.63 -0.97 11.02
N PRO A 104 4.95 -1.06 11.28
CA PRO A 104 5.93 -1.36 10.25
C PRO A 104 6.14 -2.88 10.08
N PHE A 105 6.34 -3.27 8.82
CA PHE A 105 6.69 -4.62 8.39
C PHE A 105 7.83 -4.55 7.38
N GLU A 106 8.61 -5.62 7.28
CA GLU A 106 9.72 -5.70 6.34
C GLU A 106 9.80 -7.04 5.61
N THR A 107 10.45 -7.04 4.46
CA THR A 107 10.83 -8.25 3.72
C THR A 107 12.14 -8.04 2.98
N SER A 108 12.93 -9.09 2.83
CA SER A 108 14.12 -9.12 1.96
C SER A 108 13.80 -9.60 0.54
N ASN A 109 12.56 -10.01 0.28
CA ASN A 109 12.13 -10.49 -1.03
C ASN A 109 10.65 -10.18 -1.29
N ILE A 110 10.42 -9.01 -1.91
CA ILE A 110 9.08 -8.54 -2.29
C ILE A 110 8.34 -9.51 -3.23
N ALA A 111 9.05 -10.37 -3.98
CA ALA A 111 8.44 -11.36 -4.87
C ALA A 111 7.65 -12.43 -4.11
N THR A 112 8.08 -12.74 -2.89
CA THR A 112 7.50 -13.79 -2.04
C THR A 112 6.41 -13.26 -1.12
N ALA A 113 6.31 -11.92 -0.98
CA ALA A 113 5.39 -11.25 -0.05
C ALA A 113 5.45 -11.82 1.38
N ASN A 114 6.64 -12.29 1.80
CA ASN A 114 6.88 -12.74 3.16
C ASN A 114 7.25 -11.54 4.02
N TRP A 115 6.24 -10.94 4.63
CA TRP A 115 6.35 -9.79 5.51
C TRP A 115 6.45 -10.23 6.97
N SER A 116 7.39 -9.64 7.70
CA SER A 116 7.54 -9.79 9.16
C SER A 116 7.39 -8.44 9.85
N PRO A 117 6.85 -8.38 11.08
CA PRO A 117 6.88 -7.15 11.87
C PRO A 117 8.29 -6.57 11.95
N ALA A 118 8.40 -5.25 11.84
CA ALA A 118 9.66 -4.52 11.91
C ALA A 118 9.65 -3.56 13.11
N SER A 119 10.80 -2.97 13.40
CA SER A 119 10.92 -1.87 14.37
C SER A 119 11.46 -0.63 13.67
N LEU A 120 10.58 0.33 13.42
CA LEU A 120 10.90 1.59 12.77
C LEU A 120 10.42 2.74 13.65
N THR A 121 11.26 3.75 13.85
CA THR A 121 10.86 4.96 14.57
C THR A 121 10.16 5.88 13.59
N LEU A 122 8.84 6.03 13.75
CA LEU A 122 8.02 6.90 12.91
C LEU A 122 7.69 8.21 13.63
N PRO A 123 7.46 9.31 12.90
CA PRO A 123 6.90 10.53 13.47
C PRO A 123 5.62 10.22 14.24
N ARG A 124 5.42 10.93 15.36
CA ARG A 124 4.22 10.77 16.19
C ARG A 124 2.97 10.97 15.32
N SER A 125 2.02 10.06 15.42
CA SER A 125 0.73 10.10 14.70
C SER A 125 0.79 9.87 13.18
N ALA A 126 1.93 9.45 12.61
CA ALA A 126 1.99 9.04 11.21
C ALA A 126 0.97 7.92 10.92
N ARG A 127 0.11 8.15 9.92
CA ARG A 127 -1.06 7.34 9.59
C ARG A 127 -1.38 7.43 8.10
N HIS A 128 -2.42 6.74 7.64
CA HIS A 128 -2.85 6.83 6.25
C HIS A 128 -3.04 8.30 5.82
N CYS A 129 -2.49 8.63 4.65
CA CYS A 129 -2.40 9.97 4.06
C CYS A 129 -1.35 10.90 4.68
N TYR A 130 -0.47 10.39 5.56
CA TYR A 130 0.69 11.14 6.05
C TYR A 130 1.88 11.02 5.10
N VAL A 131 2.48 12.15 4.73
CA VAL A 131 3.76 12.18 4.01
C VAL A 131 4.86 11.97 5.04
N ILE A 132 5.52 10.82 4.97
CA ILE A 132 6.63 10.52 5.87
C ILE A 132 7.90 11.09 5.25
N GLY A 133 8.45 12.15 5.86
CA GLY A 133 9.81 12.59 5.58
C GLY A 133 10.78 11.63 6.26
N MET A 134 11.55 10.89 5.47
CA MET A 134 12.63 10.00 5.91
C MET A 134 13.92 10.39 5.22
#